data_AF-A0A4Q7S633-F1
#
_entry.id   AF-A0A4Q7S633-F1
#
_cell.length_a   1.000
_cell.length_b   1.000
_cell.length_c   1.000
_cell.angle_alpha   90.00
_cell.angle_beta   90.00
_cell.angle_gamma   90.00
#
_symmetry.space_group_name_H-M   'P 1'
#
loop_
_entity.id
_entity.type
_entity.pdbx_description
1 polymer ?
#
loop_
_entity_poly.entity_id
_entity_poly.type
_entity_poly.pdbx_seq_one_letter_code
_entity_poly.pdbx_strand_id
1 'polypeptide(L)'
;MTPDSSKPDTGNPGTPEPAERNLPDAAGAPQGPDADHLSDALAHLSTAVESDSIATGAAKGLVYSVMETLGTLIGDPDLPEHARSGYEGLMETARELRARLERGADDN
;
A
#
# COMPACT_ATOMS: atom_id res chain seq x y z
N MET A 1 6.09 -36.04 -61.19
CA MET A 1 6.60 -35.20 -62.30
C MET A 1 6.11 -33.78 -62.00
N THR A 2 6.98 -32.90 -61.52
CA THR A 2 6.72 -31.46 -61.36
C THR A 2 7.01 -30.74 -62.69
N PRO A 3 6.41 -29.56 -62.89
CA PRO A 3 7.19 -28.32 -62.80
C PRO A 3 6.41 -27.22 -62.03
N ASP A 4 6.98 -26.59 -61.00
CA ASP A 4 7.73 -25.33 -61.03
C ASP A 4 7.26 -24.26 -62.04
N SER A 5 6.74 -23.15 -61.51
CA SER A 5 6.80 -21.84 -62.15
C SER A 5 6.69 -20.75 -61.09
N SER A 6 7.85 -20.20 -60.80
CA SER A 6 8.07 -18.96 -60.05
C SER A 6 7.32 -17.77 -60.66
N LYS A 7 6.79 -16.91 -59.79
CA LYS A 7 6.85 -15.46 -59.98
C LYS A 7 7.07 -14.77 -58.62
N PRO A 8 8.15 -14.00 -58.47
CA PRO A 8 8.35 -13.09 -57.35
C PRO A 8 7.72 -11.74 -57.67
N ASP A 9 6.83 -11.24 -56.80
CA ASP A 9 6.41 -9.84 -56.82
C ASP A 9 6.63 -9.20 -55.45
N THR A 10 7.81 -8.59 -55.37
CA THR A 10 8.07 -7.23 -54.89
C THR A 10 7.11 -6.63 -53.85
N GLY A 11 7.67 -6.38 -52.67
CA GLY A 11 7.48 -5.09 -51.99
C GLY A 11 6.45 -5.06 -50.87
N ASN A 12 6.92 -5.19 -49.62
CA ASN A 12 6.78 -4.06 -48.71
C ASN A 12 7.88 -4.06 -47.63
N PRO A 13 8.78 -3.08 -47.61
CA PRO A 13 9.68 -2.85 -46.50
C PRO A 13 8.97 -2.08 -45.38
N GLY A 14 9.08 -2.58 -44.15
CA GLY A 14 8.99 -1.74 -42.96
C GLY A 14 7.62 -1.20 -42.59
N THR A 15 6.87 -2.01 -41.85
CA THR A 15 6.26 -1.49 -40.62
C THR A 15 6.82 -2.33 -39.49
N PRO A 16 7.72 -1.81 -38.63
CA PRO A 16 7.74 -2.34 -37.28
C PRO A 16 6.31 -2.13 -36.76
N GLU A 17 5.65 -3.21 -36.33
CA GLU A 17 4.46 -3.08 -35.51
C GLU A 17 4.78 -2.03 -34.45
N PRO A 18 3.88 -1.04 -34.19
CA PRO A 18 4.07 -0.22 -33.02
C PRO A 18 4.06 -1.21 -31.87
N ALA A 19 5.24 -1.47 -31.30
CA ALA A 19 5.39 -2.21 -30.06
C ALA A 19 4.25 -1.72 -29.21
N GLU A 20 3.28 -2.61 -28.94
CA GLU A 20 2.21 -2.35 -28.00
C GLU A 20 2.94 -1.78 -26.80
N ARG A 21 2.82 -0.45 -26.63
CA ARG A 21 3.40 0.21 -25.50
C ARG A 21 2.68 -0.48 -24.38
N ASN A 22 3.41 -1.35 -23.72
CA ASN A 22 3.14 -1.81 -22.39
C ASN A 22 3.04 -0.50 -21.59
N LEU A 23 1.84 0.06 -21.60
CA LEU A 23 1.44 1.15 -20.75
C LEU A 23 1.39 0.47 -19.40
N PRO A 24 2.32 0.73 -18.47
CA PRO A 24 2.04 0.42 -17.08
C PRO A 24 0.76 1.20 -16.76
N ASP A 25 -0.33 0.45 -16.64
CA ASP A 25 -1.62 0.93 -16.18
C ASP A 25 -1.35 1.71 -14.88
N ALA A 26 -1.66 3.01 -14.91
CA ALA A 26 -1.72 3.91 -13.76
C ALA A 26 -0.47 4.00 -12.85
N ALA A 27 0.67 4.44 -13.38
CA ALA A 27 1.60 5.24 -12.56
C ALA A 27 1.00 6.65 -12.37
N GLY A 28 0.05 6.81 -11.43
CA GLY A 28 -0.75 8.04 -11.37
C GLY A 28 -1.51 8.33 -10.08
N ALA A 29 -1.17 7.71 -8.96
CA ALA A 29 -1.44 8.25 -7.62
C ALA A 29 -0.44 7.59 -6.67
N PRO A 30 0.12 8.30 -5.67
CA PRO A 30 0.55 7.59 -4.48
C PRO A 30 -0.72 6.90 -3.94
N GLN A 31 -0.89 5.62 -4.26
CA GLN A 31 -1.82 4.78 -3.53
C GLN A 31 -1.27 4.85 -2.11
N GLY A 32 -1.94 5.65 -1.28
CA GLY A 32 -1.62 5.73 0.14
C GLY A 32 -1.55 4.31 0.70
N PRO A 33 -0.82 4.09 1.81
CA PRO A 33 -0.67 2.77 2.38
C PRO A 33 -2.04 2.08 2.48
N ASP A 34 -2.16 0.91 1.85
CA ASP A 34 -3.41 0.15 1.86
C ASP A 34 -3.79 -0.17 3.31
N ALA A 35 -5.09 -0.18 3.60
CA ALA A 35 -5.61 -0.45 4.96
C ALA A 35 -5.04 -1.75 5.55
N ASP A 36 -4.85 -2.78 4.71
CA ASP A 36 -4.26 -4.05 5.12
C ASP A 36 -2.80 -3.89 5.60
N HIS A 37 -1.98 -3.07 4.91
CA HIS A 37 -0.60 -2.81 5.34
C HIS A 37 -0.53 -2.05 6.68
N LEU A 38 -1.43 -1.09 6.91
CA LEU A 38 -1.50 -0.39 8.20
C LEU A 38 -1.98 -1.32 9.32
N SER A 39 -2.95 -2.19 9.02
CA SER A 39 -3.43 -3.22 9.94
C SER A 39 -2.28 -4.15 10.37
N ASP A 40 -1.54 -4.69 9.41
CA ASP A 40 -0.39 -5.57 9.65
C ASP A 40 0.70 -4.86 10.45
N ALA A 41 0.97 -3.59 10.15
CA ALA A 41 1.95 -2.79 10.89
C ALA A 41 1.54 -2.61 12.36
N LEU A 42 0.26 -2.31 12.64
CA LEU A 42 -0.26 -2.19 14.00
C LEU A 42 -0.21 -3.53 14.75
N ALA A 43 -0.55 -4.63 14.09
CA ALA A 43 -0.48 -5.97 14.68
C ALA A 43 0.97 -6.36 15.02
N HIS A 44 1.91 -6.09 14.12
CA HIS A 44 3.33 -6.32 14.34
C HIS A 44 3.86 -5.48 15.51
N LEU A 45 3.45 -4.21 15.58
CA LEU A 45 3.86 -3.32 16.67
C LEU A 45 3.31 -3.80 18.02
N SER A 46 2.05 -4.23 18.08
CA SER A 46 1.48 -4.81 19.29
C SER A 46 2.28 -6.02 19.76
N THR A 47 2.65 -6.91 18.84
CA THR A 47 3.46 -8.10 19.14
C THR A 47 4.86 -7.73 19.63
N ALA A 48 5.49 -6.73 19.01
CA ALA A 48 6.82 -6.27 19.38
C ALA A 48 6.84 -5.67 20.80
N VAL A 49 5.80 -4.92 21.16
CA VAL A 49 5.61 -4.37 22.50
C VAL A 49 5.39 -5.48 23.53
N GLU A 50 4.56 -6.47 23.21
CA GLU A 50 4.30 -7.62 24.08
C GLU A 50 5.53 -8.50 24.34
N SER A 51 6.45 -8.52 23.38
CA SER A 51 7.67 -9.33 23.45
C SER A 51 8.87 -8.56 24.00
N ASP A 52 8.68 -7.32 24.47
CA ASP A 52 9.75 -6.39 24.87
C ASP A 52 10.86 -6.22 23.79
N SER A 53 10.52 -6.44 22.51
CA SER A 53 11.47 -6.37 21.40
C SER A 53 11.63 -4.96 20.83
N ILE A 54 10.82 -4.02 21.32
CA ILE A 54 10.88 -2.60 21.01
C ILE A 54 10.77 -1.77 22.30
N ALA A 55 11.56 -0.70 22.38
CA ALA A 55 11.43 0.25 23.49
C ALA A 55 10.08 0.96 23.44
N THR A 56 9.41 1.10 24.58
CA THR A 56 8.09 1.75 24.72
C THR A 56 8.04 3.14 24.08
N GLY A 57 9.11 3.94 24.19
CA GLY A 57 9.19 5.26 23.56
C GLY A 57 9.18 5.22 22.03
N ALA A 58 9.91 4.26 21.43
CA ALA A 58 9.92 4.05 19.99
C ALA A 58 8.57 3.54 19.49
N ALA A 59 7.96 2.60 20.21
CA ALA A 59 6.62 2.12 19.90
C ALA A 59 5.59 3.26 19.92
N LYS A 60 5.62 4.13 20.94
CA LYS A 60 4.77 5.33 21.00
C LYS A 60 4.95 6.22 19.77
N GLY A 61 6.20 6.52 19.39
CA GLY A 61 6.50 7.32 18.20
C GLY A 61 5.91 6.73 16.91
N LEU A 62 6.03 5.42 16.73
CA LEU A 62 5.45 4.72 15.58
C LEU A 62 3.91 4.77 15.59
N VAL A 63 3.27 4.53 16.74
CA VAL A 63 1.80 4.65 16.85
C VAL A 63 1.33 6.05 16.48
N TYR A 64 1.98 7.10 16.99
CA TYR A 64 1.62 8.48 16.64
C TYR A 64 1.77 8.77 15.15
N SER A 65 2.82 8.27 14.51
CA SER A 65 3.01 8.40 13.06
C SER A 65 1.92 7.70 12.26
N VAL A 66 1.51 6.50 12.69
CA VAL A 66 0.39 5.77 12.07
C VAL A 66 -0.92 6.53 12.25
N MET A 67 -1.20 7.04 13.45
CA MET A 67 -2.40 7.84 13.71
C MET A 67 -2.44 9.11 12.85
N GLU A 68 -1.33 9.82 12.68
CA GLU A 68 -1.25 11.00 11.81
C GLU A 68 -1.52 10.66 10.34
N THR A 69 -0.97 9.53 9.88
CA THR A 69 -1.21 9.02 8.52
C THR A 69 -2.69 8.69 8.32
N LEU A 70 -3.29 7.93 9.26
CA LEU A 70 -4.72 7.61 9.24
C LEU A 70 -5.59 8.85 9.29
N GLY A 71 -5.24 9.85 10.11
CA GLY A 71 -5.97 11.12 10.20
C GLY A 71 -5.95 11.90 8.88
N THR A 72 -4.81 11.88 8.18
CA THR A 72 -4.68 12.48 6.85
C THR A 72 -5.56 11.77 5.82
N LEU A 73 -5.55 10.43 5.81
CA LEU A 73 -6.37 9.63 4.90
C LEU A 73 -7.87 9.80 5.17
N ILE A 74 -8.31 9.71 6.43
CA ILE A 74 -9.72 9.92 6.82
C ILE A 74 -10.16 11.36 6.51
N GLY A 75 -9.26 12.33 6.61
CA GLY A 75 -9.53 13.73 6.30
C GLY A 75 -9.76 14.02 4.81
N ASP A 76 -9.43 13.09 3.91
CA ASP A 76 -9.65 13.24 2.48
C ASP A 76 -11.16 13.22 2.15
N PRO A 77 -11.75 14.29 1.58
CA PRO A 77 -13.16 14.31 1.20
C PRO A 77 -13.50 13.36 0.05
N ASP A 78 -12.52 12.99 -0.79
CA ASP A 78 -12.72 12.10 -1.92
C ASP A 78 -12.60 10.61 -1.54
N LEU A 79 -12.32 10.33 -0.27
CA LEU A 79 -12.15 8.97 0.24
C LEU A 79 -13.47 8.17 0.18
N PRO A 80 -13.47 6.98 -0.47
CA PRO A 80 -14.64 6.11 -0.50
C PRO A 80 -15.08 5.66 0.91
N GLU A 81 -16.38 5.56 1.13
CA GLU A 81 -16.96 5.26 2.45
C GLU A 81 -16.44 3.94 3.06
N HIS A 82 -16.25 2.90 2.24
CA HIS A 82 -15.73 1.62 2.70
C HIS A 82 -14.26 1.72 3.17
N ALA A 83 -13.46 2.56 2.51
CA ALA A 83 -12.08 2.81 2.89
C ALA A 83 -12.02 3.71 4.14
N ARG A 84 -12.89 4.72 4.23
CA ARG A 84 -13.07 5.58 5.43
C ARG A 84 -13.37 4.74 6.66
N SER A 85 -14.38 3.88 6.58
CA SER A 85 -14.76 3.00 7.68
C SER A 85 -13.60 2.08 8.10
N GLY A 86 -12.84 1.55 7.13
CA GLY A 86 -11.64 0.75 7.39
C GLY A 86 -10.56 1.53 8.15
N TYR A 87 -10.21 2.73 7.68
CA TYR A 87 -9.20 3.57 8.35
C TYR A 87 -9.66 4.08 9.72
N GLU A 88 -10.95 4.36 9.90
CA GLU A 88 -11.52 4.71 11.21
C GLU A 88 -11.43 3.54 12.19
N GLY A 89 -11.67 2.30 11.74
CA GLY A 89 -11.43 1.10 12.54
C GLY A 89 -9.97 0.96 12.96
N LEU A 90 -9.03 1.18 12.03
CA LEU A 90 -7.59 1.17 12.33
C LEU A 90 -7.17 2.30 13.28
N MET A 91 -7.80 3.48 13.17
CA MET A 91 -7.56 4.60 14.08
C MET A 91 -7.95 4.22 15.50
N GLU A 92 -9.04 3.49 15.68
CA GLU A 92 -9.44 3.00 16.99
C GLU A 92 -8.44 1.96 17.53
N THR A 93 -8.02 1.00 16.72
CA THR A 93 -6.96 0.04 17.10
C THR A 93 -5.66 0.74 17.50
N ALA A 94 -5.25 1.77 16.77
CA ALA A 94 -4.05 2.56 17.10
C ALA A 94 -4.21 3.31 18.43
N ARG A 95 -5.41 3.85 18.73
CA ARG A 95 -5.71 4.50 20.03
C ARG A 95 -5.67 3.51 21.19
N GLU A 96 -6.22 2.32 21.01
CA GLU A 96 -6.18 1.26 22.02
C GLU A 96 -4.74 0.87 22.35
N LEU A 97 -3.92 0.65 21.30
CA LEU A 97 -2.49 0.32 21.46
C LEU A 97 -1.73 1.45 22.15
N ARG A 98 -1.99 2.71 21.79
CA ARG A 98 -1.42 3.88 22.48
C ARG A 98 -1.79 3.88 23.96
N ALA A 99 -3.07 3.71 24.29
CA ALA A 99 -3.54 3.74 25.67
C ALA A 99 -2.90 2.63 26.51
N ARG A 100 -2.65 1.45 25.91
CA ARG A 100 -1.90 0.36 26.54
C ARG A 100 -0.44 0.76 26.81
N LEU A 101 0.23 1.37 25.83
CA LEU A 101 1.61 1.86 25.97
C LEU A 101 1.75 2.99 26.99
N GLU A 102 0.71 3.80 27.18
CA GLU A 102 0.66 4.81 28.22
C GLU A 102 0.55 4.15 29.59
N ARG A 103 -0.45 3.30 29.81
CA ARG A 103 -0.62 2.58 31.09
C ARG A 103 0.58 1.72 31.49
N GLY A 104 1.21 1.04 30.53
CA GLY A 104 2.40 0.22 30.78
C GLY A 104 3.66 1.03 31.12
N ALA A 105 3.67 2.33 30.83
CA ALA A 105 4.78 3.22 31.22
C ALA A 105 4.63 3.80 32.63
N ASP A 106 3.42 3.76 33.21
CA ASP A 106 3.14 4.27 34.55
C ASP A 106 3.46 3.24 35.66
N ASP A 107 3.66 1.96 35.30
CA ASP A 107 3.88 0.83 36.22
C ASP A 107 5.37 0.46 36.42
N ASN A 108 6.31 1.20 35.83
CA ASN A 108 7.76 0.97 35.93
C ASN A 108 8.55 2.20 36.38
#